data_AF-A0A1C7MU07-F1
#
_entry.id   AF-A0A1C7MU07-F1
#
_cell.length_a   1.000
_cell.length_b   1.000
_cell.length_c   1.000
_cell.angle_alpha   90.00
_cell.angle_beta   90.00
_cell.angle_gamma   90.00
#
_symmetry.space_group_name_H-M   'P 1'
#
loop_
_entity.id
_entity.type
_entity.pdbx_description
1 polymer ?
#
loop_
_entity_poly.entity_id
_entity_poly.type
_entity_poly.pdbx_seq_one_letter_code
_entity_poly.pdbx_strand_id
1 'polypeptide(L)'
;MSQAINFVANHTVVPSGFKEGDGTVSAHAARNEYLWVELRFAVELPGIGRTLSGVTPWPRGGDDRNFTAGTGPSIEYDFYTFNSQNQKGNITITAYVSPSLNALSDDRPLAIAAQIDSGALQTNYFVPPASGGNLPPQWDGNDGWAANSIISVPMVFTASSGAHTLKLFMIEPSVVVQKIVIGGRTCYADCSLKGYPRPDHAKPLSPIRLAHPLTHPSESLYL
;
A
#
# COMPACT_ATOMS: atom_id res chain seq x y z
N MET A 1 10.26 -16.28 -42.12
CA MET A 1 10.29 -14.99 -41.41
C MET A 1 10.94 -15.22 -40.06
N SER A 2 11.97 -14.43 -39.73
CA SER A 2 12.64 -14.46 -38.43
C SER A 2 12.21 -13.20 -37.68
N GLN A 3 11.67 -13.35 -36.47
CA GLN A 3 11.30 -12.24 -35.61
C GLN A 3 12.36 -12.13 -34.51
N ALA A 4 12.99 -10.97 -34.39
CA ALA A 4 13.98 -10.73 -33.35
C ALA A 4 13.27 -10.45 -32.02
N ILE A 5 13.62 -11.23 -30.98
CA ILE A 5 13.18 -10.98 -29.61
C ILE A 5 14.35 -10.34 -28.87
N ASN A 6 14.15 -9.10 -28.40
CA ASN A 6 15.15 -8.39 -27.61
C ASN A 6 14.95 -8.73 -26.13
N PHE A 7 15.97 -9.31 -25.51
CA PHE A 7 16.04 -9.50 -24.06
C PHE A 7 16.93 -8.42 -23.47
N VAL A 8 16.39 -7.65 -22.52
CA VAL A 8 17.17 -6.70 -21.73
C VAL A 8 17.32 -7.30 -20.33
N ALA A 9 18.56 -7.63 -19.95
CA ALA A 9 18.90 -8.10 -18.61
C ALA A 9 19.87 -7.11 -17.96
N ASN A 10 19.59 -6.70 -16.72
CA ASN A 10 20.45 -5.81 -15.95
C ASN A 10 21.20 -6.61 -14.88
N HIS A 11 22.53 -6.69 -14.98
CA HIS A 11 23.40 -7.45 -14.07
C HIS A 11 24.04 -6.52 -13.04
N THR A 12 23.22 -6.02 -12.12
CA THR A 12 23.66 -5.23 -10.97
C THR A 12 23.42 -6.03 -9.67
N VAL A 13 24.24 -5.78 -8.65
CA VAL A 13 23.98 -6.32 -7.31
C VAL A 13 22.62 -5.79 -6.87
N VAL A 14 21.67 -6.70 -6.61
CA VAL A 14 20.27 -6.35 -6.34
C VAL A 14 20.20 -5.61 -4.99
N PRO A 15 19.75 -4.34 -4.96
CA PRO A 15 19.53 -3.65 -3.67
C PRO A 15 18.35 -4.29 -2.91
N SER A 16 18.22 -4.08 -1.61
CA SER A 16 17.05 -4.56 -0.82
C SER A 16 15.76 -3.78 -1.15
N GLY A 17 14.58 -4.37 -0.93
CA GLY A 17 13.27 -3.75 -1.23
C GLY A 17 12.73 -4.04 -2.64
N PHE A 18 11.56 -3.48 -2.97
CA PHE A 18 10.91 -3.66 -4.27
C PHE A 18 11.69 -2.93 -5.38
N LYS A 19 11.73 -3.53 -6.57
CA LYS A 19 12.49 -3.01 -7.72
C LYS A 19 11.60 -2.67 -8.88
N GLU A 20 11.95 -1.57 -9.54
CA GLU A 20 11.33 -1.20 -10.82
C GLU A 20 11.71 -2.25 -11.87
N GLY A 21 10.69 -2.83 -12.48
CA GLY A 21 10.77 -3.64 -13.68
C GLY A 21 9.82 -3.07 -14.72
N ASP A 22 10.30 -2.90 -15.95
CA ASP A 22 9.51 -2.34 -17.07
C ASP A 22 8.82 -0.99 -16.74
N GLY A 23 9.53 -0.11 -16.03
CA GLY A 23 9.01 1.23 -15.67
C GLY A 23 8.05 1.26 -14.47
N THR A 24 7.83 0.13 -13.78
CA THR A 24 6.85 0.02 -12.71
C THR A 24 7.37 -0.78 -11.51
N VAL A 25 6.98 -0.37 -10.30
CA VAL A 25 7.09 -1.15 -9.05
C VAL A 25 5.68 -1.54 -8.60
N SER A 26 5.48 -2.79 -8.19
CA SER A 26 4.17 -3.28 -7.74
C SER A 26 4.31 -4.09 -6.45
N ALA A 27 3.58 -3.71 -5.40
CA ALA A 27 3.59 -4.38 -4.10
C ALA A 27 2.16 -4.64 -3.59
N HIS A 28 1.93 -5.83 -3.02
CA HIS A 28 0.70 -6.10 -2.26
C HIS A 28 0.75 -5.38 -0.91
N ALA A 29 -0.39 -4.90 -0.43
CA ALA A 29 -0.46 -4.09 0.80
C ALA A 29 0.05 -4.82 2.06
N ALA A 30 0.01 -6.15 2.07
CA ALA A 30 0.53 -6.95 3.18
C ALA A 30 2.04 -7.25 3.10
N ARG A 31 2.70 -6.97 1.97
CA ARG A 31 4.15 -7.22 1.80
C ARG A 31 4.99 -6.02 2.20
N ASN A 32 4.72 -5.49 3.38
CA ASN A 32 5.45 -4.38 3.96
C ASN A 32 6.71 -4.91 4.70
N GLU A 33 7.88 -4.30 4.46
CA GLU A 33 9.14 -4.63 5.14
C GLU A 33 9.27 -3.99 6.54
N TYR A 34 8.59 -2.86 6.76
CA TYR A 34 8.55 -2.11 8.01
C TYR A 34 7.12 -1.70 8.36
N LEU A 35 6.46 -2.45 9.24
CA LEU A 35 5.36 -1.89 10.02
C LEU A 35 6.00 -0.94 11.03
N TRP A 36 5.97 0.37 10.79
CA TRP A 36 6.33 1.33 11.83
C TRP A 36 5.23 1.33 12.87
N VAL A 37 5.48 0.50 13.87
CA VAL A 37 4.71 0.34 15.09
C VAL A 37 5.13 1.46 16.03
N GLU A 38 4.48 2.61 15.95
CA GLU A 38 3.94 3.16 17.19
C GLU A 38 2.53 2.61 17.36
N LEU A 39 2.54 1.34 17.80
CA LEU A 39 1.42 0.51 18.25
C LEU A 39 0.43 0.07 17.16
N ARG A 40 0.28 -1.25 17.00
CA ARG A 40 -0.96 -2.04 16.76
C ARG A 40 -2.12 -1.51 15.89
N PHE A 41 -1.96 -0.48 15.06
CA PHE A 41 -3.10 0.18 14.45
C PHE A 41 -3.37 -0.15 12.98
N ALA A 42 -2.69 -1.13 12.39
CA ALA A 42 -3.00 -1.66 11.05
C ALA A 42 -3.03 -3.20 11.09
N VAL A 43 -4.05 -3.80 10.47
CA VAL A 43 -4.21 -5.27 10.44
C VAL A 43 -4.39 -5.76 9.00
N GLU A 44 -3.78 -6.91 8.71
CA GLU A 44 -4.02 -7.63 7.46
C GLU A 44 -5.38 -8.34 7.51
N LEU A 45 -6.09 -8.29 6.40
CA LEU A 45 -7.32 -9.03 6.12
C LEU A 45 -7.02 -10.05 5.00
N PRO A 46 -6.77 -11.32 5.33
CA PRO A 46 -6.49 -12.35 4.33
C PRO A 46 -7.66 -12.54 3.35
N GLY A 47 -7.36 -12.66 2.06
CA GLY A 47 -8.36 -12.97 1.02
C GLY A 47 -9.32 -11.83 0.66
N ILE A 48 -9.17 -10.63 1.24
CA ILE A 48 -10.00 -9.50 0.85
C ILE A 48 -9.56 -8.94 -0.51
N GLY A 49 -10.54 -8.49 -1.29
CA GLY A 49 -10.30 -7.78 -2.54
C GLY A 49 -9.95 -8.68 -3.72
N ARG A 50 -9.26 -8.11 -4.71
CA ARG A 50 -8.97 -8.78 -5.99
C ARG A 50 -7.67 -9.60 -5.98
N THR A 51 -6.90 -9.51 -4.90
CA THR A 51 -5.54 -10.08 -4.86
C THR A 51 -5.35 -10.99 -3.65
N LEU A 52 -4.21 -10.90 -2.96
CA LEU A 52 -3.85 -11.79 -1.85
C LEU A 52 -4.59 -11.43 -0.56
N SER A 53 -4.58 -10.14 -0.23
CA SER A 53 -5.07 -9.59 1.03
C SER A 53 -5.15 -8.06 0.93
N GLY A 54 -5.57 -7.43 2.03
CA GLY A 54 -5.58 -5.98 2.19
C GLY A 54 -5.28 -5.59 3.62
N VAL A 55 -4.93 -4.33 3.83
CA VAL A 55 -4.58 -3.76 5.14
C VAL A 55 -5.55 -2.64 5.48
N THR A 56 -5.99 -2.60 6.73
CA THR A 56 -6.95 -1.61 7.24
C THR A 56 -6.49 -1.08 8.58
N PRO A 57 -6.80 0.18 8.94
CA PRO A 57 -6.54 0.66 10.29
C PRO A 57 -7.42 -0.08 11.32
N TRP A 58 -6.90 -0.25 12.53
CA TRP A 58 -7.54 -0.98 13.64
C TRP A 58 -7.16 -0.34 14.97
N PRO A 59 -7.97 -0.31 16.04
CA PRO A 59 -9.35 -0.75 16.11
C PRO A 59 -10.29 0.21 15.39
N ARG A 60 -11.45 -0.30 14.93
CA ARG A 60 -12.44 0.50 14.18
C ARG A 60 -13.39 1.34 15.06
N GLY A 61 -12.98 1.70 16.28
CA GLY A 61 -13.85 2.39 17.25
C GLY A 61 -13.09 3.16 18.34
N GLY A 62 -13.79 4.07 19.02
CA GLY A 62 -13.24 4.96 20.05
C GLY A 62 -13.17 6.43 19.61
N ASP A 63 -12.47 7.25 20.39
CA ASP A 63 -12.17 8.66 20.07
C ASP A 63 -11.03 8.79 19.03
N ASP A 64 -10.28 7.71 18.78
CA ASP A 64 -9.16 7.60 17.81
C ASP A 64 -9.65 7.27 16.38
N ARG A 65 -10.72 7.91 15.92
CA ARG A 65 -11.44 7.54 14.68
C ARG A 65 -11.04 8.31 13.42
N ASN A 66 -10.27 9.38 13.53
CA ASN A 66 -9.80 10.15 12.39
C ASN A 66 -8.35 10.55 12.67
N PHE A 67 -7.44 10.06 11.86
CA PHE A 67 -6.03 10.38 12.02
C PHE A 67 -5.69 11.64 11.23
N THR A 68 -5.00 12.58 11.87
CA THR A 68 -4.38 13.67 11.12
C THR A 68 -3.43 13.04 10.09
N ALA A 69 -3.45 13.56 8.86
CA ALA A 69 -2.58 13.06 7.80
C ALA A 69 -1.12 13.03 8.30
N GLY A 70 -0.49 11.86 8.25
CA GLY A 70 0.89 11.67 8.72
C GLY A 70 1.05 11.24 10.19
N THR A 71 -0.02 11.22 10.99
CA THR A 71 0.02 10.85 12.42
C THR A 71 -0.75 9.57 12.75
N GLY A 72 -1.20 8.84 11.72
CA GLY A 72 -2.04 7.65 11.84
C GLY A 72 -1.35 6.36 11.45
N PRO A 73 -2.12 5.25 11.37
CA PRO A 73 -1.60 3.95 10.99
C PRO A 73 -1.04 4.00 9.58
N SER A 74 0.22 3.60 9.46
CA SER A 74 0.95 3.65 8.21
C SER A 74 1.46 2.27 7.78
N ILE A 75 1.63 2.14 6.47
CA ILE A 75 2.40 1.07 5.85
C ILE A 75 3.55 1.70 5.06
N GLU A 76 4.71 1.06 5.09
CA GLU A 76 5.93 1.57 4.47
C GLU A 76 6.47 0.59 3.43
N TYR A 77 7.07 1.12 2.37
CA TYR A 77 7.65 0.31 1.31
C TYR A 77 8.96 0.92 0.86
N ASP A 78 10.03 0.15 1.01
CA ASP A 78 11.29 0.46 0.36
C ASP A 78 11.20 0.07 -1.11
N PHE A 79 11.46 1.03 -1.99
CA PHE A 79 11.48 0.82 -3.43
C PHE A 79 12.71 1.47 -4.07
N TYR A 80 13.07 0.97 -5.25
CA TYR A 80 14.15 1.54 -6.05
C TYR A 80 13.64 1.91 -7.44
N THR A 81 13.89 3.15 -7.86
CA THR A 81 13.53 3.68 -9.17
C THR A 81 14.77 3.99 -9.99
N PHE A 82 14.80 3.53 -11.24
CA PHE A 82 15.87 3.72 -12.21
C PHE A 82 15.55 4.87 -13.18
N ASN A 83 14.26 5.05 -13.52
CA ASN A 83 13.82 5.98 -14.56
C ASN A 83 12.96 7.11 -13.99
N SER A 84 13.59 8.22 -13.64
CA SER A 84 12.88 9.49 -13.50
C SER A 84 13.31 10.36 -14.69
N GLN A 85 12.37 10.73 -15.57
CA GLN A 85 12.67 11.58 -16.74
C GLN A 85 13.50 12.80 -16.27
N ASN A 86 14.74 12.90 -16.74
CA ASN A 86 15.72 13.94 -16.37
C ASN A 86 16.11 14.01 -14.87
N GLN A 87 16.13 12.88 -14.14
CA GLN A 87 16.50 12.79 -12.71
C GLN A 87 15.60 13.60 -11.74
N LYS A 88 14.49 14.16 -12.23
CA LYS A 88 13.46 14.89 -11.47
C LYS A 88 12.05 14.34 -11.74
N GLY A 89 11.97 13.14 -12.30
CA GLY A 89 10.76 12.62 -12.92
C GLY A 89 9.57 12.56 -11.97
N ASN A 90 8.40 12.90 -12.52
CA ASN A 90 7.13 12.65 -11.87
C ASN A 90 6.92 11.14 -11.78
N ILE A 91 6.64 10.65 -10.59
CA ILE A 91 6.20 9.27 -10.34
C ILE A 91 4.75 9.30 -9.87
N THR A 92 3.93 8.41 -10.42
CA THR A 92 2.55 8.25 -9.96
C THR A 92 2.49 7.04 -9.06
N ILE A 93 2.01 7.26 -7.84
CA ILE A 93 1.65 6.22 -6.91
C ILE A 93 0.16 5.99 -7.04
N THR A 94 -0.24 4.78 -7.42
CA THR A 94 -1.63 4.37 -7.43
C THR A 94 -1.87 3.38 -6.30
N ALA A 95 -2.64 3.81 -5.31
CA ALA A 95 -3.17 2.91 -4.29
C ALA A 95 -4.49 2.31 -4.79
N TYR A 96 -4.60 0.99 -4.69
CA TYR A 96 -5.82 0.25 -4.98
C TYR A 96 -6.49 -0.10 -3.67
N VAL A 97 -7.66 0.48 -3.43
CA VAL A 97 -8.41 0.32 -2.17
C VAL A 97 -9.72 -0.42 -2.41
N SER A 98 -10.21 -1.15 -1.40
CA SER A 98 -11.53 -1.77 -1.45
C SER A 98 -12.62 -0.69 -1.52
N PRO A 99 -13.68 -0.88 -2.32
CA PRO A 99 -14.78 0.07 -2.38
C PRO A 99 -15.42 0.23 -1.00
N SER A 100 -15.55 1.48 -0.57
CA SER A 100 -16.24 1.88 0.66
C SER A 100 -16.74 3.32 0.48
N LEU A 101 -17.79 3.67 1.20
CA LEU A 101 -18.42 5.00 1.16
C LEU A 101 -18.00 5.84 2.36
N ASN A 102 -18.27 7.15 2.30
CA ASN A 102 -18.18 8.08 3.43
C ASN A 102 -19.26 7.77 4.49
N ALA A 103 -19.20 6.58 5.09
CA ALA A 103 -20.24 6.05 5.96
C ALA A 103 -20.40 6.80 7.30
N LEU A 104 -19.44 7.66 7.64
CA LEU A 104 -19.39 8.42 8.89
C LEU A 104 -19.75 9.90 8.74
N SER A 105 -20.33 10.29 7.60
CA SER A 105 -20.62 11.66 7.10
C SER A 105 -19.65 12.10 6.01
N ASP A 106 -20.12 13.00 5.13
CA ASP A 106 -19.29 13.70 4.15
C ASP A 106 -18.29 14.69 4.82
N ASP A 107 -18.51 15.05 6.08
CA ASP A 107 -17.54 15.79 6.91
C ASP A 107 -16.37 14.89 7.40
N ARG A 108 -16.51 13.57 7.21
CA ARG A 108 -15.49 12.56 7.51
C ARG A 108 -15.22 11.69 6.28
N PRO A 109 -14.74 12.32 5.20
CA PRO A 109 -14.53 11.63 3.94
C PRO A 109 -13.37 10.65 4.03
N LEU A 110 -13.51 9.51 3.34
CA LEU A 110 -12.43 8.53 3.25
C LEU A 110 -11.22 9.13 2.55
N ALA A 111 -10.07 8.97 3.19
CA ALA A 111 -8.83 9.49 2.69
C ALA A 111 -7.64 8.58 2.98
N ILE A 112 -6.67 8.66 2.09
CA ILE A 112 -5.31 8.19 2.30
C ILE A 112 -4.37 9.37 2.17
N ALA A 113 -3.24 9.30 2.88
CA ALA A 113 -2.14 10.21 2.65
C ALA A 113 -0.87 9.43 2.31
N ALA A 114 -0.04 9.96 1.43
CA ALA A 114 1.23 9.34 1.07
C ALA A 114 2.36 10.36 1.12
N GLN A 115 3.54 9.87 1.47
CA GLN A 115 4.80 10.62 1.47
C GLN A 115 5.90 9.73 0.92
N ILE A 116 6.84 10.34 0.21
CA ILE A 116 8.08 9.68 -0.21
C ILE A 116 9.22 10.29 0.58
N ASP A 117 10.03 9.44 1.22
CA ASP A 117 11.13 9.83 2.10
C ASP A 117 10.65 10.84 3.16
N SER A 118 11.33 11.97 3.29
CA SER A 118 10.93 13.12 4.10
C SER A 118 10.28 14.23 3.26
N GLY A 119 9.72 13.89 2.09
CA GLY A 119 9.13 14.83 1.14
C GLY A 119 7.78 15.41 1.59
N ALA A 120 7.05 16.07 0.69
CA ALA A 120 5.73 16.60 1.01
C ALA A 120 4.70 15.45 1.18
N LEU A 121 3.95 15.49 2.28
CA LEU A 121 2.79 14.62 2.48
C LEU A 121 1.64 15.09 1.58
N GLN A 122 1.06 14.19 0.78
CA GLN A 122 -0.11 14.44 -0.05
C GLN A 122 -1.29 13.63 0.46
N THR A 123 -2.47 14.26 0.55
CA THR A 123 -3.71 13.59 0.96
C THR A 123 -4.68 13.52 -0.23
N ASN A 124 -5.36 12.40 -0.39
CA ASN A 124 -6.36 12.19 -1.44
C ASN A 124 -7.69 11.72 -0.82
N TYR A 125 -8.73 12.53 -0.99
CA TYR A 125 -10.12 12.23 -0.64
C TYR A 125 -10.81 11.61 -1.86
N PHE A 126 -10.77 10.29 -1.94
CA PHE A 126 -11.07 9.57 -3.19
C PHE A 126 -12.55 9.26 -3.41
N VAL A 127 -13.40 9.44 -2.38
CA VAL A 127 -14.85 9.26 -2.48
C VAL A 127 -15.52 10.63 -2.48
N PRO A 128 -16.16 11.05 -3.59
CA PRO A 128 -16.88 12.31 -3.63
C PRO A 128 -18.14 12.24 -2.76
N PRO A 129 -18.60 13.38 -2.23
CA PRO A 129 -19.84 13.43 -1.45
C PRO A 129 -21.03 13.01 -2.29
N ALA A 130 -22.02 12.39 -1.63
CA ALA A 130 -23.26 11.95 -2.27
C ALA A 130 -24.46 12.37 -1.41
N SER A 131 -25.52 12.85 -2.04
CA SER A 131 -26.74 13.21 -1.33
C SER A 131 -27.38 11.96 -0.69
N GLY A 132 -28.05 12.14 0.45
CA GLY A 132 -28.63 11.04 1.21
C GLY A 132 -29.50 10.13 0.35
N GLY A 133 -29.20 8.82 0.37
CA GLY A 133 -29.89 7.80 -0.42
C GLY A 133 -29.33 7.59 -1.83
N ASN A 134 -28.36 8.41 -2.27
CA ASN A 134 -27.66 8.24 -3.54
C ASN A 134 -26.23 7.75 -3.33
N LEU A 135 -25.64 7.26 -4.41
CA LEU A 135 -24.25 6.79 -4.46
C LEU A 135 -23.44 7.70 -5.40
N PRO A 136 -22.12 7.79 -5.24
CA PRO A 136 -21.25 8.44 -6.20
C PRO A 136 -21.48 7.90 -7.62
N PRO A 137 -21.44 8.74 -8.67
CA PRO A 137 -21.59 8.28 -10.06
C PRO A 137 -20.65 7.14 -10.47
N GLN A 138 -19.47 7.07 -9.82
CA GLN A 138 -18.45 6.05 -10.04
C GLN A 138 -18.72 4.72 -9.33
N TRP A 139 -19.74 4.66 -8.46
CA TRP A 139 -20.06 3.46 -7.67
C TRP A 139 -20.69 2.36 -8.53
N ASP A 140 -21.69 2.73 -9.33
CA ASP A 140 -22.53 1.82 -10.11
C ASP A 140 -22.01 1.60 -11.55
N GLY A 141 -22.66 0.66 -12.25
CA GLY A 141 -22.35 0.30 -13.64
C GLY A 141 -21.38 -0.87 -13.76
N ASN A 142 -21.26 -1.40 -14.98
CA ASN A 142 -20.45 -2.59 -15.25
C ASN A 142 -18.94 -2.36 -15.02
N ASP A 143 -18.51 -1.10 -15.11
CA ASP A 143 -17.15 -0.65 -14.80
C ASP A 143 -17.05 0.16 -13.49
N GLY A 144 -18.13 0.20 -12.71
CA GLY A 144 -18.19 0.93 -11.44
C GLY A 144 -17.32 0.29 -10.35
N TRP A 145 -17.05 1.04 -9.28
CA TRP A 145 -16.24 0.57 -8.15
C TRP A 145 -16.79 -0.71 -7.52
N ALA A 146 -18.12 -0.83 -7.39
CA ALA A 146 -18.75 -2.01 -6.84
C ALA A 146 -18.53 -3.25 -7.73
N ALA A 147 -18.80 -3.13 -9.04
CA ALA A 147 -18.63 -4.22 -10.00
C ALA A 147 -17.17 -4.67 -10.11
N ASN A 148 -16.25 -3.71 -10.13
CA ASN A 148 -14.82 -3.97 -10.21
C ASN A 148 -14.17 -4.33 -8.87
N SER A 149 -14.88 -4.21 -7.74
CA SER A 149 -14.37 -4.47 -6.39
C SER A 149 -13.07 -3.72 -6.07
N ILE A 150 -12.88 -2.53 -6.65
CA ILE A 150 -11.68 -1.70 -6.44
C ILE A 150 -11.92 -0.21 -6.74
N ILE A 151 -11.24 0.66 -6.00
CA ILE A 151 -11.05 2.09 -6.31
C ILE A 151 -9.56 2.33 -6.55
N SER A 152 -9.23 3.04 -7.63
CA SER A 152 -7.86 3.45 -7.96
C SER A 152 -7.63 4.89 -7.52
N VAL A 153 -6.62 5.11 -6.66
CA VAL A 153 -6.32 6.42 -6.05
C VAL A 153 -4.92 6.86 -6.48
N PRO A 154 -4.78 7.65 -7.56
CA PRO A 154 -3.50 8.15 -8.03
C PRO A 154 -3.04 9.39 -7.23
N MET A 155 -1.75 9.46 -6.94
CA MET A 155 -1.06 10.60 -6.31
C MET A 155 0.28 10.81 -7.03
N VAL A 156 0.60 12.05 -7.38
CA VAL A 156 1.79 12.38 -8.20
C VAL A 156 2.87 13.00 -7.33
N PHE A 157 4.03 12.36 -7.29
CA PHE A 157 5.19 12.80 -6.52
C PHE A 157 6.38 13.06 -7.46
N THR A 158 7.42 13.68 -6.90
CA THR A 158 8.72 13.81 -7.53
C THR A 158 9.72 12.98 -6.75
N ALA A 159 10.46 12.10 -7.44
CA ALA A 159 11.56 11.35 -6.87
C ALA A 159 12.69 11.22 -7.90
N SER A 160 13.94 11.37 -7.45
CA SER A 160 15.12 11.10 -8.27
C SER A 160 15.27 9.59 -8.52
N SER A 161 16.18 9.19 -9.41
CA SER A 161 16.59 7.78 -9.46
C SER A 161 17.31 7.40 -8.16
N GLY A 162 16.99 6.25 -7.56
CA GLY A 162 17.61 5.80 -6.32
C GLY A 162 16.68 4.95 -5.44
N ALA A 163 17.14 4.71 -4.22
CA ALA A 163 16.36 4.07 -3.17
C ALA A 163 15.49 5.11 -2.45
N HIS A 164 14.24 4.74 -2.18
CA HIS A 164 13.23 5.57 -1.54
C HIS A 164 12.36 4.74 -0.62
N THR A 165 11.74 5.40 0.36
CA THR A 165 10.70 4.81 1.21
C THR A 165 9.37 5.52 0.96
N LEU A 166 8.35 4.78 0.56
CA LEU A 166 6.97 5.25 0.52
C LEU A 166 6.33 5.00 1.88
N LYS A 167 5.75 6.04 2.49
CA LYS A 167 4.85 5.92 3.64
C LYS A 167 3.42 6.20 3.20
N LEU A 168 2.50 5.29 3.47
CA LEU A 168 1.07 5.45 3.20
C LEU A 168 0.28 5.39 4.51
N PHE A 169 -0.49 6.42 4.79
CA PHE A 169 -1.33 6.59 5.98
C PHE A 169 -2.80 6.40 5.62
N MET A 170 -3.52 5.69 6.48
CA MET A 170 -4.98 5.53 6.38
C MET A 170 -5.65 6.48 7.38
N ILE A 171 -6.47 7.41 6.90
CA ILE A 171 -7.05 8.48 7.73
C ILE A 171 -8.33 8.02 8.42
N GLU A 172 -9.21 7.36 7.66
CA GLU A 172 -10.53 6.90 8.11
C GLU A 172 -10.56 5.36 8.31
N PRO A 173 -11.35 4.84 9.26
CA PRO A 173 -11.26 3.46 9.73
C PRO A 173 -11.78 2.42 8.73
N SER A 174 -12.53 2.83 7.71
CA SER A 174 -13.06 1.95 6.65
C SER A 174 -12.16 1.90 5.41
N VAL A 175 -11.00 2.56 5.42
CA VAL A 175 -10.02 2.42 4.34
C VAL A 175 -9.42 1.01 4.40
N VAL A 176 -9.42 0.33 3.26
CA VAL A 176 -8.74 -0.97 3.08
C VAL A 176 -7.86 -0.90 1.84
N VAL A 177 -6.54 -0.90 2.03
CA VAL A 177 -5.58 -0.87 0.93
C VAL A 177 -5.27 -2.30 0.51
N GLN A 178 -5.42 -2.64 -0.77
CA GLN A 178 -5.15 -3.98 -1.30
C GLN A 178 -3.77 -4.07 -1.98
N LYS A 179 -3.42 -3.05 -2.76
CA LYS A 179 -2.22 -3.04 -3.59
C LYS A 179 -1.71 -1.62 -3.82
N ILE A 180 -0.41 -1.46 -3.99
CA ILE A 180 0.23 -0.21 -4.39
C ILE A 180 1.04 -0.46 -5.66
N VAL A 181 0.95 0.47 -6.61
CA VAL A 181 1.74 0.48 -7.84
C VAL A 181 2.41 1.84 -7.98
N ILE A 182 3.71 1.87 -8.24
CA ILE A 182 4.52 3.08 -8.39
C ILE A 182 5.10 3.08 -9.80
N GLY A 183 4.85 4.12 -10.60
CA GLY A 183 5.40 4.22 -11.96
C GLY A 183 4.85 5.40 -12.76
N GLY A 184 5.53 5.73 -13.85
CA GLY A 184 5.17 6.86 -14.73
C GLY A 184 4.19 6.50 -15.85
N ARG A 185 3.85 5.22 -16.01
CA ARG A 185 2.88 4.74 -17.00
C ARG A 185 1.71 4.10 -16.27
N THR A 186 0.50 4.59 -16.54
CA THR A 186 -0.72 3.89 -16.19
C THR A 186 -0.71 2.55 -16.94
N CYS A 187 -0.41 1.43 -16.26
CA CYS A 187 -0.46 0.13 -16.91
C CYS A 187 -1.92 -0.20 -17.22
N TYR A 188 -2.35 -0.01 -18.47
CA TYR A 188 -3.72 -0.31 -18.89
C TYR A 188 -3.97 -1.78 -19.28
N ALA A 189 -2.94 -2.65 -19.33
CA ALA A 189 -3.16 -4.06 -19.65
C ALA A 189 -2.10 -5.07 -19.18
N ASP A 190 -0.86 -4.67 -18.87
CA ASP A 190 0.25 -5.62 -18.65
C ASP A 190 1.06 -5.41 -17.36
N CYS A 191 0.44 -4.87 -16.32
CA CYS A 191 0.93 -5.05 -14.94
C CYS A 191 0.03 -6.10 -14.29
N SER A 192 0.13 -7.33 -14.82
CA SER A 192 -0.74 -8.46 -14.50
C SER A 192 -0.95 -8.59 -12.98
N LEU A 193 -2.22 -8.80 -12.61
CA LEU A 193 -2.72 -8.93 -11.24
C LEU A 193 -2.10 -10.12 -10.47
N LYS A 194 -1.26 -10.94 -11.12
CA LYS A 194 -0.37 -11.90 -10.49
C LYS A 194 1.03 -11.33 -10.50
N GLY A 195 1.56 -10.98 -9.32
CA GLY A 195 2.95 -10.55 -9.18
C GLY A 195 3.93 -11.51 -9.86
N TYR A 196 5.06 -10.97 -10.31
CA TYR A 196 6.15 -11.75 -10.89
C TYR A 196 6.46 -12.98 -10.01
N PRO A 197 6.58 -14.20 -10.55
CA PRO A 197 7.02 -15.35 -9.76
C PRO A 197 8.41 -15.07 -9.19
N ARG A 198 8.63 -15.45 -7.92
CA ARG A 198 9.90 -15.34 -7.19
C ARG A 198 11.10 -15.64 -8.12
N PRO A 199 12.08 -14.73 -8.24
CA PRO A 199 13.47 -15.15 -8.36
C PRO A 199 13.83 -15.82 -7.02
N ASP A 200 14.40 -17.00 -7.13
CA ASP A 200 15.11 -17.74 -6.10
C ASP A 200 15.69 -16.88 -4.97
N HIS A 201 15.10 -17.02 -3.77
CA HIS A 201 15.71 -16.50 -2.56
C HIS A 201 17.05 -17.18 -2.33
N ALA A 202 18.12 -16.39 -2.22
CA ALA A 202 19.25 -16.76 -1.39
C ALA A 202 18.73 -17.14 0.00
N LYS A 203 19.07 -18.35 0.43
CA LYS A 203 18.65 -18.98 1.69
C LYS A 203 18.84 -18.02 2.87
N PRO A 204 17.84 -17.78 3.75
CA PRO A 204 18.12 -17.16 5.03
C PRO A 204 19.05 -18.08 5.83
N LEU A 205 20.12 -17.49 6.37
CA LEU A 205 20.97 -18.12 7.37
C LEU A 205 20.12 -18.51 8.58
N SER A 206 20.47 -19.65 9.15
CA SER A 206 19.82 -20.45 10.21
C SER A 206 19.08 -19.72 11.35
N PRO A 207 18.10 -20.39 12.01
CA PRO A 207 17.22 -19.78 12.99
C PRO A 207 17.98 -19.34 14.26
N ILE A 208 17.81 -18.07 14.63
CA ILE A 208 18.16 -17.60 15.97
C ILE A 208 17.20 -18.24 16.98
N ARG A 209 17.83 -18.87 17.97
CA ARG A 209 17.25 -19.70 19.02
C ARG A 209 16.16 -18.97 19.81
N LEU A 210 15.04 -19.68 20.01
CA LEU A 210 14.18 -19.50 21.18
C LEU A 210 15.04 -19.69 22.44
N ALA A 211 15.21 -18.61 23.22
CA ALA A 211 15.80 -18.67 24.55
C ALA A 211 14.68 -18.59 25.60
N HIS A 212 14.25 -19.78 26.05
CA HIS A 212 13.87 -20.15 27.42
C HIS A 212 12.65 -19.49 28.12
N PRO A 213 12.07 -20.18 29.14
CA PRO A 213 10.63 -20.24 29.39
C PRO A 213 10.17 -19.25 30.45
N LEU A 214 8.89 -18.87 30.33
CA LEU A 214 8.16 -18.13 31.36
C LEU A 214 8.08 -18.97 32.65
N THR A 215 8.87 -18.61 33.65
CA THR A 215 8.62 -18.97 35.05
C THR A 215 7.68 -17.93 35.66
N HIS A 216 6.50 -18.38 36.09
CA HIS A 216 5.59 -17.62 36.94
C HIS A 216 6.27 -17.13 38.23
N PRO A 217 5.91 -15.95 38.73
CA PRO A 217 5.79 -15.72 40.15
C PRO A 217 4.31 -15.73 40.56
N SER A 218 4.01 -16.59 41.52
CA SER A 218 2.82 -16.52 42.36
C SER A 218 2.85 -15.21 43.17
N GLU A 219 1.84 -14.38 43.04
CA GLU A 219 1.48 -13.43 44.10
C GLU A 219 0.12 -13.80 44.65
N SER A 220 0.17 -14.33 45.87
CA SER A 220 -0.93 -14.40 46.81
C SER A 220 -1.17 -12.99 47.34
N LEU A 221 -2.38 -12.48 47.19
CA LEU A 221 -2.87 -11.37 47.99
C LEU A 221 -4.32 -11.67 48.39
N TYR A 222 -4.51 -11.71 49.70
CA TYR A 222 -5.74 -11.85 50.43
C TYR A 222 -6.78 -10.80 50.01
N LEU A 223 -7.99 -11.25 49.68
CA LEU A 223 -9.25 -11.03 50.41
C LEU A 223 -10.35 -11.90 49.82
#